data_AF-A0A3D0KDC0-F1
#
_entry.id   AF-A0A3D0KDC0-F1
#
_cell.length_a   1.000
_cell.length_b   1.000
_cell.length_c   1.000
_cell.angle_alpha   90.00
_cell.angle_beta   90.00
_cell.angle_gamma   90.00
#
_symmetry.space_group_name_H-M   'P 1'
#
loop_
_entity.id
_entity.type
_entity.pdbx_description
1 polymer ?
#
loop_
_entity_poly.entity_id
_entity_poly.type
_entity_poly.pdbx_seq_one_letter_code
_entity_poly.pdbx_strand_id
1 'polypeptide(L)'
;MPNIKFRASRRTLTSHAGLSIIGQCFEIAGVDSIDSRFPTTLGMRTSDVIKSYLGLLCLGMSDYDAVENFRRDKPFQQLLTLQKVPSAATLRQRLEKLAANDLQARTATWSTTLLSLIEAPITAETTHVCLDIDTFVMDNSNSKKEGVSRTYQKVDGYTPIAAYLGNEGWCLGLELRPGKQ
;
A
#
# COMPACT_ATOMS: atom_id res chain seq x y z
N MET A 1 -26.93 12.09 -39.19
CA MET A 1 -25.88 11.46 -38.36
C MET A 1 -25.12 12.57 -37.65
N PRO A 2 -24.93 12.51 -36.33
CA PRO A 2 -24.18 13.55 -35.63
C PRO A 2 -22.72 13.55 -36.09
N ASN A 3 -22.20 14.75 -36.35
CA ASN A 3 -20.87 14.95 -36.92
C ASN A 3 -19.82 14.95 -35.81
N ILE A 4 -19.41 13.76 -35.36
CA ILE A 4 -18.44 13.59 -34.27
C ILE A 4 -17.03 13.83 -34.81
N LYS A 5 -16.31 14.80 -34.21
CA LYS A 5 -14.90 15.11 -34.53
C LYS A 5 -14.00 14.70 -33.37
N PHE A 6 -13.10 13.75 -33.61
CA PHE A 6 -12.07 13.37 -32.64
C PHE A 6 -10.89 14.34 -32.71
N ARG A 7 -10.36 14.75 -31.55
CA ARG A 7 -9.12 15.55 -31.44
C ARG A 7 -8.21 14.91 -30.41
N ALA A 8 -6.95 14.72 -30.77
CA ALA A 8 -5.93 14.27 -29.83
C ALA A 8 -5.44 15.44 -28.98
N SER A 9 -5.44 15.27 -27.65
CA SER A 9 -4.84 16.20 -26.71
C SER A 9 -3.44 15.72 -26.31
N ARG A 10 -2.53 16.64 -26.02
CA ARG A 10 -1.22 16.32 -25.41
C ARG A 10 -1.31 16.08 -23.90
N ARG A 11 -2.48 16.32 -23.29
CA ARG A 11 -2.70 16.12 -21.86
C ARG A 11 -2.92 14.64 -21.59
N THR A 12 -2.22 14.10 -20.60
CA THR A 12 -2.49 12.77 -20.07
C THR A 12 -3.63 12.88 -19.06
N LEU A 13 -4.71 12.14 -19.28
CA LEU A 13 -5.80 12.02 -18.32
C LEU A 13 -5.61 10.72 -17.53
N THR A 14 -5.87 10.76 -16.22
CA THR A 14 -5.82 9.59 -15.35
C THR A 14 -6.99 9.60 -14.38
N SER A 15 -7.59 8.42 -14.16
CA SER A 15 -8.57 8.18 -13.09
C SER A 15 -7.92 8.04 -11.72
N HIS A 16 -6.58 7.98 -11.65
CA HIS A 16 -5.83 7.67 -10.44
C HIS A 16 -5.14 8.88 -9.81
N ALA A 17 -5.69 10.09 -10.03
CA ALA A 17 -5.09 11.33 -9.54
C ALA A 17 -4.92 11.38 -8.00
N GLY A 18 -5.76 10.64 -7.25
CA GLY A 18 -5.64 10.51 -5.80
C GLY A 18 -4.31 9.89 -5.33
N LEU A 19 -3.60 9.17 -6.19
CA LEU A 19 -2.25 8.66 -5.90
C LEU A 19 -1.24 9.78 -5.63
N SER A 20 -1.50 11.03 -6.03
CA SER A 20 -0.66 12.18 -5.67
C SER A 20 -0.54 12.38 -4.16
N ILE A 21 -1.61 12.11 -3.40
CA ILE A 21 -1.60 12.21 -1.94
C ILE A 21 -0.76 11.08 -1.36
N ILE A 22 -0.88 9.87 -1.93
CA ILE A 22 -0.09 8.72 -1.53
C ILE A 22 1.41 8.95 -1.78
N GLY A 23 1.77 9.54 -2.92
CA GLY A 23 3.14 9.94 -3.22
C GLY A 23 3.70 10.91 -2.18
N GLN A 24 2.93 11.91 -1.76
CA GLN A 24 3.33 12.82 -0.68
C GLN A 24 3.50 12.09 0.66
N CYS A 25 2.60 11.16 1.00
CA CYS A 25 2.76 10.33 2.19
C CYS A 25 4.05 9.51 2.17
N PHE A 26 4.47 9.00 0.99
CA PHE A 26 5.73 8.27 0.87
C PHE A 26 6.95 9.15 1.11
N GLU A 27 6.93 10.38 0.63
CA GLU A 27 8.00 11.36 0.85
C GLU A 27 8.09 11.72 2.34
N ILE A 28 6.95 12.04 2.98
CA ILE A 28 6.89 12.39 4.40
C ILE A 28 7.34 11.21 5.27
N ALA A 29 6.83 10.01 5.01
CA ALA A 29 7.22 8.81 5.76
C ALA A 29 8.66 8.35 5.48
N GLY A 30 9.36 8.98 4.52
CA GLY A 30 10.74 8.64 4.19
C GLY A 30 10.91 7.23 3.62
N VAL A 31 9.95 6.75 2.82
CA VAL A 31 9.95 5.37 2.26
C VAL A 31 11.25 5.06 1.49
N ASP A 32 11.84 6.06 0.83
CA ASP A 32 13.08 5.89 0.05
C ASP A 32 14.31 5.56 0.92
N SER A 33 14.25 5.80 2.24
CA SER A 33 15.30 5.40 3.18
C SER A 33 15.62 3.90 3.12
N ILE A 34 14.64 3.08 2.69
CA ILE A 34 14.80 1.64 2.54
C ILE A 34 15.87 1.23 1.52
N ASP A 35 16.16 2.10 0.53
CA ASP A 35 17.16 1.81 -0.50
C ASP A 35 18.57 1.70 0.08
N SER A 36 18.89 2.48 1.11
CA SER A 36 20.18 2.40 1.81
C SER A 36 20.37 1.06 2.53
N ARG A 37 19.26 0.46 2.99
CA ARG A 37 19.27 -0.79 3.77
C ARG A 37 19.21 -2.02 2.87
N PHE A 38 18.55 -1.92 1.73
CA PHE A 38 18.46 -2.98 0.73
C PHE A 38 19.05 -2.49 -0.60
N PRO A 39 20.37 -2.25 -0.63
CA PRO A 39 21.02 -1.70 -1.80
C PRO A 39 20.92 -2.66 -2.98
N THR A 40 20.76 -2.10 -4.17
CA THR A 40 20.74 -2.83 -5.43
C THR A 40 21.92 -2.42 -6.29
N THR A 41 22.73 -3.38 -6.71
CA THR A 41 23.97 -3.14 -7.45
C THR A 41 23.77 -2.73 -8.91
N LEU A 42 22.74 -3.24 -9.60
CA LEU A 42 22.52 -3.02 -11.04
C LEU A 42 21.02 -2.97 -11.42
N GLY A 43 20.15 -2.66 -10.47
CA GLY A 43 18.72 -2.94 -10.59
C GLY A 43 17.79 -1.78 -10.22
N MET A 44 16.49 -2.07 -10.32
CA MET A 44 15.41 -1.23 -9.82
C MET A 44 15.54 -0.99 -8.31
N ARG A 45 15.27 0.24 -7.87
CA ARG A 45 15.29 0.62 -6.46
C ARG A 45 14.34 -0.26 -5.64
N THR A 46 14.66 -0.45 -4.37
CA THR A 46 13.79 -1.19 -3.45
C THR A 46 12.54 -0.38 -3.14
N SER A 47 12.70 0.93 -2.97
CA SER A 47 11.61 1.89 -2.85
C SER A 47 10.63 1.82 -4.02
N ASP A 48 11.10 1.78 -5.28
CA ASP A 48 10.24 1.65 -6.47
C ASP A 48 9.33 0.41 -6.39
N VAL A 49 9.86 -0.73 -5.95
CA VAL A 49 9.10 -1.98 -5.80
C VAL A 49 8.01 -1.82 -4.74
N ILE A 50 8.38 -1.29 -3.57
CA ILE A 50 7.46 -1.13 -2.43
C ILE A 50 6.37 -0.10 -2.73
N LYS A 51 6.76 1.09 -3.20
CA LYS A 51 5.86 2.17 -3.58
C LYS A 51 4.89 1.73 -4.68
N SER A 52 5.35 0.94 -5.65
CA SER A 52 4.47 0.38 -6.69
C SER A 52 3.40 -0.53 -6.10
N TYR A 53 3.77 -1.43 -5.19
CA TYR A 53 2.79 -2.33 -4.56
C TYR A 53 1.84 -1.58 -3.63
N LEU A 54 2.34 -0.65 -2.82
CA LEU A 54 1.49 0.22 -1.98
C LEU A 54 0.51 1.03 -2.84
N GLY A 55 0.96 1.55 -3.98
CA GLY A 55 0.10 2.23 -4.95
C GLY A 55 -1.02 1.32 -5.49
N LEU A 56 -0.73 0.06 -5.81
CA LEU A 56 -1.76 -0.92 -6.20
C LEU A 56 -2.75 -1.19 -5.07
N LEU A 57 -2.27 -1.37 -3.84
CA LEU A 57 -3.13 -1.58 -2.68
C LEU A 57 -4.08 -0.38 -2.45
N CYS A 58 -3.59 0.85 -2.63
CA CYS A 58 -4.43 2.06 -2.57
C CYS A 58 -5.50 2.11 -3.69
N LEU A 59 -5.29 1.40 -4.80
CA LEU A 59 -6.29 1.22 -5.86
C LEU A 59 -7.20 0.00 -5.64
N GLY A 60 -7.08 -0.69 -4.50
CA GLY A 60 -7.82 -1.93 -4.23
C GLY A 60 -7.30 -3.14 -5.01
N MET A 61 -6.12 -3.04 -5.61
CA MET A 61 -5.50 -4.09 -6.40
C MET A 61 -4.44 -4.82 -5.56
N SER A 62 -4.72 -6.07 -5.22
CA SER A 62 -3.83 -6.90 -4.39
C SER A 62 -3.14 -8.03 -5.17
N ASP A 63 -3.41 -8.15 -6.46
CA ASP A 63 -2.73 -9.11 -7.34
C ASP A 63 -1.47 -8.47 -7.94
N TYR A 64 -0.36 -9.20 -7.97
CA TYR A 64 0.90 -8.68 -8.52
C TYR A 64 0.80 -8.40 -10.02
N ASP A 65 -0.02 -9.15 -10.74
CA ASP A 65 -0.22 -8.99 -12.19
C ASP A 65 -0.89 -7.64 -12.54
N ALA A 66 -1.58 -7.01 -11.59
CA ALA A 66 -2.20 -5.71 -11.79
C ALA A 66 -1.19 -4.62 -12.15
N VAL A 67 0.09 -4.77 -11.73
CA VAL A 67 1.16 -3.82 -12.06
C VAL A 67 1.43 -3.72 -13.56
N GLU A 68 1.12 -4.77 -14.34
CA GLU A 68 1.38 -4.79 -15.78
C GLU A 68 0.59 -3.70 -16.51
N ASN A 69 -0.61 -3.37 -16.02
CA ASN A 69 -1.43 -2.28 -16.53
C ASN A 69 -0.75 -0.90 -16.39
N PHE A 70 0.19 -0.76 -15.46
CA PHE A 70 0.86 0.50 -15.13
C PHE A 70 2.30 0.59 -15.66
N ARG A 71 2.81 -0.44 -16.34
CA ARG A 71 4.22 -0.52 -16.79
C ARG A 71 4.70 0.68 -17.61
N ARG A 72 3.80 1.27 -18.38
CA ARG A 72 4.06 2.44 -19.23
C ARG A 72 3.15 3.62 -18.86
N ASP A 73 2.45 3.53 -17.73
CA ASP A 73 1.56 4.58 -17.25
C ASP A 73 2.38 5.69 -16.59
N LYS A 74 2.61 6.77 -17.35
CA LYS A 74 3.38 7.92 -16.85
C LYS A 74 2.76 8.56 -15.61
N PRO A 75 1.42 8.74 -15.51
CA PRO A 75 0.82 9.28 -14.31
C PRO A 75 1.11 8.43 -13.07
N PHE A 76 0.91 7.12 -13.11
CA PHE A 76 1.22 6.22 -11.99
C PHE A 76 2.67 6.34 -11.55
N GLN A 77 3.59 6.34 -12.53
CA GLN A 77 5.02 6.52 -12.27
C GLN A 77 5.31 7.86 -11.57
N GLN A 78 4.74 8.96 -12.07
CA GLN A 78 5.01 10.30 -11.57
C GLN A 78 4.34 10.56 -10.21
N LEU A 79 3.08 10.17 -10.06
CA LEU A 79 2.27 10.39 -8.86
C LEU A 79 2.83 9.65 -7.64
N LEU A 80 3.47 8.49 -7.86
CA LEU A 80 4.11 7.69 -6.81
C LEU A 80 5.62 7.92 -6.72
N THR A 81 6.15 8.92 -7.44
CA THR A 81 7.58 9.30 -7.46
C THR A 81 8.53 8.15 -7.75
N LEU A 82 8.15 7.29 -8.70
CA LEU A 82 8.88 6.09 -9.09
C LEU A 82 9.94 6.39 -10.15
N GLN A 83 11.15 5.85 -9.99
CA GLN A 83 12.12 5.86 -11.09
C GLN A 83 11.72 4.85 -12.17
N LYS A 84 11.17 3.69 -11.79
CA LYS A 84 10.71 2.66 -12.73
C LYS A 84 9.60 1.80 -12.13
N VAL A 85 8.55 1.51 -12.91
CA VAL A 85 7.49 0.57 -12.52
C VAL A 85 7.97 -0.89 -12.73
N PRO A 86 7.89 -1.80 -11.74
CA PRO A 86 8.30 -3.21 -11.88
C PRO A 86 7.39 -4.00 -12.83
N SER A 87 7.89 -5.12 -13.35
CA SER A 87 7.01 -6.18 -13.88
C SER A 87 6.41 -6.99 -12.73
N ALA A 88 5.31 -7.70 -12.97
CA ALA A 88 4.67 -8.56 -11.98
C ALA A 88 5.66 -9.59 -11.41
N ALA A 89 6.47 -10.21 -12.28
CA ALA A 89 7.52 -11.14 -11.85
C ALA A 89 8.57 -10.47 -10.96
N THR A 90 9.01 -9.25 -11.31
CA THR A 90 9.98 -8.49 -10.50
C THR A 90 9.37 -8.13 -9.15
N LEU A 91 8.13 -7.64 -9.14
CA LEU A 91 7.39 -7.23 -7.95
C LEU A 91 7.28 -8.39 -6.96
N ARG A 92 6.77 -9.54 -7.41
CA ARG A 92 6.60 -10.74 -6.60
C ARG A 92 7.93 -11.24 -6.02
N GLN A 93 8.92 -11.50 -6.88
CA GLN A 93 10.21 -12.06 -6.45
C GLN A 93 10.95 -11.13 -5.49
N ARG A 94 10.88 -9.82 -5.72
CA ARG A 94 11.56 -8.83 -4.87
C ARG A 94 10.85 -8.71 -3.53
N LEU A 95 9.52 -8.67 -3.49
CA LEU A 95 8.77 -8.63 -2.23
C LEU A 95 8.96 -9.90 -1.41
N GLU A 96 8.94 -11.09 -2.03
CA GLU A 96 9.26 -12.36 -1.36
C GLU A 96 10.65 -12.31 -0.72
N LYS A 97 11.65 -11.85 -1.48
CA LYS A 97 13.02 -11.69 -0.96
C LYS A 97 13.07 -10.68 0.18
N LEU A 98 12.40 -9.53 0.06
CA LEU A 98 12.40 -8.50 1.11
C LEU A 98 11.70 -9.01 2.38
N ALA A 99 10.59 -9.72 2.26
CA ALA A 99 9.88 -10.33 3.37
C ALA A 99 10.79 -11.30 4.14
N ALA A 100 11.56 -12.14 3.43
CA ALA A 100 12.56 -13.02 4.04
C ALA A 100 13.75 -12.28 4.69
N ASN A 101 13.93 -10.98 4.39
CA ASN A 101 15.00 -10.14 4.90
C ASN A 101 14.47 -9.00 5.80
N ASP A 102 13.51 -9.31 6.67
CA ASP A 102 13.09 -8.41 7.77
C ASP A 102 12.38 -7.12 7.31
N LEU A 103 11.73 -7.13 6.14
CA LEU A 103 10.98 -5.96 5.64
C LEU A 103 9.97 -5.44 6.67
N GLN A 104 9.22 -6.35 7.32
CA GLN A 104 8.16 -5.99 8.26
C GLN A 104 8.69 -5.12 9.42
N ALA A 105 9.82 -5.48 10.03
CA ALA A 105 10.39 -4.70 11.12
C ALA A 105 10.82 -3.30 10.68
N ARG A 106 11.13 -3.11 9.38
CA ARG A 106 11.50 -1.80 8.82
C ARG A 106 10.31 -0.95 8.45
N THR A 107 9.19 -1.57 8.08
CA THR A 107 7.97 -0.84 7.69
C THR A 107 7.00 -0.62 8.85
N ALA A 108 7.16 -1.33 9.97
CA ALA A 108 6.26 -1.27 11.12
C ALA A 108 6.07 0.14 11.69
N THR A 109 7.08 1.02 11.58
CA THR A 109 7.01 2.38 12.11
C THR A 109 6.57 3.42 11.09
N TRP A 110 6.34 3.06 9.82
CA TRP A 110 6.02 4.04 8.78
C TRP A 110 4.68 4.73 9.03
N SER A 111 3.67 4.01 9.52
CA SER A 111 2.38 4.62 9.85
C SER A 111 2.53 5.65 10.96
N THR A 112 3.17 5.28 12.07
CA THR A 112 3.36 6.18 13.22
C THR A 112 4.30 7.35 12.89
N THR A 113 5.30 7.13 12.05
CA THR A 113 6.20 8.19 11.55
C THR A 113 5.43 9.18 10.69
N LEU A 114 4.61 8.70 9.74
CA LEU A 114 3.77 9.55 8.93
C LEU A 114 2.82 10.39 9.80
N LEU A 115 2.08 9.75 10.71
CA LEU A 115 1.13 10.41 11.59
C LEU A 115 1.79 11.47 12.49
N SER A 116 2.99 11.17 13.01
CA SER A 116 3.77 12.11 13.81
C SER A 116 4.22 13.32 12.98
N LEU A 117 4.76 13.09 11.78
CA LEU A 117 5.30 14.16 10.93
C LEU A 117 4.22 15.07 10.34
N ILE A 118 3.01 14.57 10.13
CA ILE A 118 1.88 15.40 9.68
C ILE A 118 1.15 16.07 10.84
N GLU A 119 1.61 15.86 12.08
CA GLU A 119 0.92 16.31 13.31
C GLU A 119 -0.56 15.90 13.28
N ALA A 120 -0.81 14.62 13.00
CA ALA A 120 -2.16 14.09 12.85
C ALA A 120 -3.01 14.49 14.07
N PRO A 121 -4.21 15.06 13.88
CA PRO A 121 -5.03 15.52 14.99
C PRO A 121 -5.43 14.32 15.85
N ILE A 122 -5.15 14.41 17.15
CA ILE A 122 -5.53 13.38 18.12
C ILE A 122 -6.39 14.07 19.18
N THR A 123 -7.69 13.86 19.10
CA THR A 123 -8.63 14.46 20.05
C THR A 123 -8.75 13.60 21.30
N ALA A 124 -8.35 14.15 22.45
CA ALA A 124 -8.65 13.55 23.74
C ALA A 124 -10.09 13.89 24.15
N GLU A 125 -10.84 12.92 24.69
CA GLU A 125 -12.18 13.20 25.20
C GLU A 125 -12.15 14.02 26.50
N THR A 126 -11.13 13.76 27.33
CA THR A 126 -10.83 14.53 28.54
C THR A 126 -9.31 14.68 28.65
N THR A 127 -8.64 13.74 29.33
CA THR A 127 -7.18 13.65 29.44
C THR A 127 -6.60 12.40 28.76
N HIS A 128 -7.48 11.54 28.23
CA HIS A 128 -7.12 10.27 27.62
C HIS A 128 -7.59 10.22 26.17
N VAL A 129 -6.89 9.41 25.39
CA VAL A 129 -7.18 9.12 23.98
C VAL A 129 -7.52 7.63 23.90
N CYS A 130 -8.58 7.29 23.15
CA CYS A 130 -8.94 5.89 22.93
C CYS A 130 -7.90 5.17 22.08
N LEU A 131 -7.58 3.93 22.44
CA LEU A 131 -6.81 3.01 21.60
C LEU A 131 -7.65 1.75 21.43
N ASP A 132 -8.22 1.59 20.25
CA ASP A 132 -9.01 0.43 19.89
C ASP A 132 -8.11 -0.63 19.23
N ILE A 133 -8.19 -1.87 19.71
CA ILE A 133 -7.40 -2.99 19.19
C ILE A 133 -8.32 -4.16 18.98
N ASP A 134 -8.72 -4.35 17.73
CA ASP A 134 -9.71 -5.34 17.36
C ASP A 134 -9.27 -6.17 16.16
N THR A 135 -9.88 -7.36 16.08
CA THR A 135 -9.76 -8.21 14.90
C THR A 135 -10.97 -8.03 14.01
N PHE A 136 -10.75 -8.02 12.69
CA PHE A 136 -11.82 -7.93 11.70
C PHE A 136 -11.62 -8.98 10.61
N VAL A 137 -12.64 -9.22 9.79
CA VAL A 137 -12.57 -10.19 8.69
C VAL A 137 -12.32 -9.47 7.37
N MET A 138 -11.27 -9.89 6.66
CA MET A 138 -11.08 -9.53 5.25
C MET A 138 -11.50 -10.70 4.38
N ASP A 139 -12.69 -10.62 3.78
CA ASP A 139 -13.17 -11.63 2.85
C ASP A 139 -12.23 -11.73 1.63
N ASN A 140 -11.75 -12.93 1.35
CA ASN A 140 -10.95 -13.26 0.16
C ASN A 140 -11.46 -14.57 -0.47
N SER A 141 -12.77 -14.80 -0.36
CA SER A 141 -13.45 -15.96 -0.94
C SER A 141 -13.16 -16.04 -2.43
N ASN A 142 -12.91 -17.25 -2.92
CA ASN A 142 -12.51 -17.54 -4.30
C ASN A 142 -11.08 -17.08 -4.68
N SER A 143 -10.29 -16.56 -3.74
CA SER A 143 -8.85 -16.39 -3.97
C SER A 143 -8.08 -17.66 -3.57
N LYS A 144 -6.85 -17.77 -4.07
CA LYS A 144 -5.88 -18.82 -3.69
C LYS A 144 -4.67 -18.24 -2.98
N LYS A 145 -4.85 -17.10 -2.30
CA LYS A 145 -3.74 -16.43 -1.61
C LYS A 145 -3.33 -17.23 -0.37
N GLU A 146 -2.04 -17.15 -0.05
CA GLU A 146 -1.49 -17.76 1.16
C GLU A 146 -2.18 -17.22 2.42
N GLY A 147 -2.46 -18.09 3.38
CA GLY A 147 -3.09 -17.75 4.66
C GLY A 147 -4.63 -17.61 4.62
N VAL A 148 -5.24 -17.58 3.43
CA VAL A 148 -6.71 -17.57 3.29
C VAL A 148 -7.27 -18.87 3.86
N SER A 149 -8.16 -18.76 4.83
CA SER A 149 -8.80 -19.90 5.49
C SER A 149 -10.14 -19.49 6.12
N ARG A 150 -10.89 -20.47 6.62
CA ARG A 150 -12.22 -20.26 7.18
C ARG A 150 -12.16 -19.34 8.41
N THR A 151 -12.82 -18.18 8.32
CA THR A 151 -12.91 -17.19 9.41
C THR A 151 -14.10 -17.46 10.34
N TYR A 152 -14.15 -16.76 11.48
CA TYR A 152 -15.27 -16.82 12.43
C TYR A 152 -16.61 -16.31 11.85
N GLN A 153 -16.54 -15.44 10.81
CA GLN A 153 -17.72 -14.98 10.08
C GLN A 153 -18.14 -15.92 8.94
N LYS A 154 -17.58 -17.13 8.86
CA LYS A 154 -17.95 -18.16 7.89
C LYS A 154 -17.73 -17.74 6.42
N VAL A 155 -16.72 -16.90 6.18
CA VAL A 155 -16.15 -16.62 4.85
C VAL A 155 -14.69 -17.08 4.81
N ASP A 156 -14.16 -17.31 3.62
CA ASP A 156 -12.76 -17.72 3.46
C ASP A 156 -11.92 -16.45 3.27
N GLY A 157 -11.01 -16.17 4.21
CA GLY A 157 -10.34 -14.89 4.24
C GLY A 157 -9.22 -14.81 5.26
N TYR A 158 -8.93 -13.59 5.68
CA TYR A 158 -7.99 -13.28 6.75
C TYR A 158 -8.72 -12.75 7.98
N THR A 159 -8.09 -12.87 9.14
CA THR A 159 -8.58 -12.26 10.38
C THR A 159 -7.51 -11.35 11.01
N PRO A 160 -7.13 -10.22 10.35
CA PRO A 160 -6.10 -9.32 10.86
C PRO A 160 -6.43 -8.78 12.24
N ILE A 161 -5.41 -8.31 12.94
CA ILE A 161 -5.54 -7.42 14.09
C ILE A 161 -5.04 -6.03 13.70
N ALA A 162 -5.75 -4.99 14.11
CA ALA A 162 -5.34 -3.61 13.88
C ALA A 162 -5.47 -2.79 15.17
N ALA A 163 -4.63 -1.78 15.30
CA ALA A 163 -4.69 -0.81 16.39
C ALA A 163 -5.05 0.58 15.83
N TYR A 164 -6.13 1.16 16.30
CA TYR A 164 -6.63 2.48 15.90
C TYR A 164 -6.58 3.45 17.07
N LEU A 165 -5.97 4.63 16.86
CA LEU A 165 -5.81 5.68 17.85
C LEU A 165 -6.80 6.82 17.64
N GLY A 166 -7.40 7.25 18.74
CA GLY A 166 -8.29 8.41 18.79
C GLY A 166 -9.64 8.16 18.14
N ASN A 167 -10.52 9.14 18.27
CA ASN A 167 -11.84 9.12 17.64
C ASN A 167 -11.76 9.35 16.12
N GLU A 168 -10.60 9.82 15.63
CA GLU A 168 -10.27 9.94 14.22
C GLU A 168 -10.01 8.58 13.54
N GLY A 169 -9.68 7.54 14.31
CA GLY A 169 -9.43 6.20 13.79
C GLY A 169 -8.08 6.05 13.09
N TRP A 170 -7.01 6.67 13.62
CA TRP A 170 -5.68 6.56 13.02
C TRP A 170 -5.10 5.15 13.17
N CYS A 171 -4.88 4.45 12.07
CA CYS A 171 -4.28 3.11 12.09
C CYS A 171 -2.79 3.19 12.47
N LEU A 172 -2.45 2.79 13.69
CA LEU A 172 -1.07 2.75 14.18
C LEU A 172 -0.31 1.54 13.64
N GLY A 173 -0.99 0.42 13.45
CA GLY A 173 -0.40 -0.82 12.99
C GLY A 173 -1.47 -1.83 12.60
N LEU A 174 -1.11 -2.71 11.68
CA LEU A 174 -1.95 -3.80 11.20
C LEU A 174 -1.07 -5.03 10.97
N GLU A 175 -1.48 -6.14 11.57
CA GLU A 175 -0.85 -7.44 11.37
C GLU A 175 -1.83 -8.36 10.64
N LEU A 176 -1.48 -8.73 9.41
CA LEU A 176 -2.26 -9.67 8.60
C LEU A 176 -2.11 -11.07 9.20
N ARG A 177 -3.24 -11.68 9.58
CA ARG A 177 -3.26 -13.04 10.15
C ARG A 177 -4.11 -13.97 9.30
N PRO A 178 -3.78 -15.27 9.22
CA PRO A 178 -4.61 -16.26 8.58
C PRO A 178 -6.06 -16.23 9.10
N GLY A 179 -7.01 -16.62 8.26
CA GLY A 179 -8.44 -16.67 8.65
C GLY A 179 -8.72 -17.59 9.84
N LYS A 180 -7.96 -18.68 9.96
CA LYS A 180 -7.98 -19.61 11.09
C LYS A 180 -7.17 -19.03 12.25
N GLN A 181 -7.87 -18.69 13.32
CA GLN A 181 -7.28 -18.39 14.63
C GLN A 181 -7.14 -19.66 15.47
#